data_AF-A0A2D6CZ17-F1
#
_entry.id   AF-A0A2D6CZ17-F1
#
_cell.length_a   1.000
_cell.length_b   1.000
_cell.length_c   1.000
_cell.angle_alpha   90.00
_cell.angle_beta   90.00
_cell.angle_gamma   90.00
#
_symmetry.space_group_name_H-M   'P 1'
#
loop_
_entity.id
_entity.type
_entity.pdbx_description
1 polymer ?
#
loop_
_entity_poly.entity_id
_entity_poly.type
_entity_poly.pdbx_seq_one_letter_code
_entity_poly.pdbx_strand_id
1 'polypeptide(L)'
;MPSAADHRPPRVTHLKEQARMKLAIISDTHIGDPNCALVNLPKTGAPTVGEKYEDFKRAAGEDNDYLILLGDILDFALDSYDRVYEAGRCFFEQVHEDNIAKKIIYVAGNHDFDVWHTVEHQVNVTNRLLGAEMPRSFRWSVPGVIDVRDGRSNFRLLDVGREKDDDPQDYDPHNGDPKYGGLFMDGIVEPVGSLQFSFAYPNLYLLTDDGSVLLTHGQYFEPYWALAGEWALELMQEDLRIGDAFDLSEMVAVNFPLSQLGSSGVGQAGPLSDAIRAVQRQIKDGDLRRITKYLDRLDNAIDRMTRFGWRRDKEAVTDYISNTAKKQVLEALGDIGDTRYSDEFIHRKDVLERFVRFFDASLLEIDRLNDKNPGLELDTPRSVLFGHTHQPIPWGAHGAPKTTTSRGPVRLYNTGGWLYRGDAQAEFGGAEVVVYRPRQPLKSVPIR
;
A
#
# COMPACT_ATOMS: atom_id res chain seq x y z
N MET A 1 69.67 -7.42 -34.73
CA MET A 1 68.94 -7.77 -33.50
C MET A 1 67.45 -7.56 -33.76
N PRO A 2 66.62 -8.62 -33.79
CA PRO A 2 65.20 -8.47 -34.02
C PRO A 2 64.50 -8.00 -32.74
N SER A 3 63.64 -7.00 -32.89
CA SER A 3 62.77 -6.45 -31.86
C SER A 3 61.81 -7.54 -31.34
N ALA A 4 61.82 -7.76 -30.03
CA ALA A 4 60.93 -8.67 -29.35
C ALA A 4 59.48 -8.17 -29.47
N ALA A 5 58.66 -8.91 -30.22
CA ALA A 5 57.24 -8.66 -30.34
C ALA A 5 56.55 -8.88 -28.98
N ASP A 6 55.89 -7.83 -28.49
CA ASP A 6 55.11 -7.78 -27.25
C ASP A 6 53.86 -8.67 -27.40
N HIS A 7 54.00 -9.96 -27.08
CA HIS A 7 52.88 -10.89 -26.95
C HIS A 7 52.11 -10.59 -25.66
N ARG A 8 51.22 -9.59 -25.72
CA ARG A 8 50.19 -9.45 -24.69
C ARG A 8 49.13 -10.53 -24.90
N PRO A 9 48.81 -11.34 -23.88
CA PRO A 9 47.71 -12.30 -23.98
C PRO A 9 46.41 -11.54 -24.30
N PRO A 10 45.51 -12.14 -25.10
CA PRO A 10 44.21 -11.53 -25.37
C PRO A 10 43.55 -11.20 -24.04
N ARG A 11 43.17 -9.92 -23.86
CA ARG A 11 42.32 -9.51 -22.75
C ARG A 11 41.09 -10.40 -22.83
N VAL A 12 40.99 -11.37 -21.92
CA VAL A 12 39.75 -12.06 -21.62
C VAL A 12 38.85 -10.95 -21.08
N THR A 13 38.07 -10.34 -21.98
CA THR A 13 36.90 -9.58 -21.59
C THR A 13 36.00 -10.61 -20.94
N HIS A 14 36.19 -10.82 -19.63
CA HIS A 14 35.07 -11.10 -18.75
C HIS A 14 34.10 -9.96 -19.01
N LEU A 15 33.22 -10.16 -20.00
CA LEU A 15 31.89 -9.60 -19.97
C LEU A 15 31.42 -10.04 -18.59
N LYS A 16 31.63 -9.17 -17.59
CA LYS A 16 30.95 -9.27 -16.33
C LYS A 16 29.53 -9.53 -16.76
N GLU A 17 29.01 -10.71 -16.44
CA GLU A 17 27.58 -10.87 -16.30
C GLU A 17 27.21 -9.78 -15.31
N GLN A 18 26.85 -8.61 -15.85
CA GLN A 18 26.34 -7.52 -15.07
C GLN A 18 25.11 -8.13 -14.45
N ALA A 19 25.19 -8.42 -13.16
CA ALA A 19 24.11 -9.01 -12.41
C ALA A 19 22.89 -8.11 -12.65
N ARG A 20 21.94 -8.63 -13.41
CA ARG A 20 20.72 -7.93 -13.78
C ARG A 20 19.72 -8.11 -12.64
N MET A 21 18.92 -7.08 -12.40
CA MET A 21 18.02 -6.99 -11.25
C MET A 21 17.00 -8.13 -11.18
N LYS A 22 16.79 -8.72 -10.00
CA LYS A 22 15.74 -9.69 -9.68
C LYS A 22 14.74 -9.11 -8.69
N LEU A 23 13.45 -9.34 -8.90
CA LEU A 23 12.39 -8.83 -8.03
C LEU A 23 11.42 -9.95 -7.65
N ALA A 24 10.87 -9.87 -6.45
CA ALA A 24 9.66 -10.57 -6.03
C ALA A 24 8.65 -9.53 -5.52
N ILE A 25 7.36 -9.74 -5.78
CA ILE A 25 6.28 -8.79 -5.47
C ILE A 25 5.14 -9.54 -4.79
N ILE A 26 4.72 -9.04 -3.62
CA ILE A 26 3.55 -9.52 -2.86
C ILE A 26 2.78 -8.33 -2.28
N SER A 27 1.58 -8.56 -1.75
CA SER A 27 0.76 -7.58 -1.02
C SER A 27 -0.09 -8.31 0.03
N ASP A 28 -0.88 -7.56 0.81
CA ASP A 28 -1.97 -8.07 1.64
C ASP A 28 -1.52 -9.22 2.55
N THR A 29 -0.38 -9.02 3.20
CA THR A 29 0.13 -10.01 4.15
C THR A 29 -0.63 -9.94 5.47
N HIS A 30 -1.17 -8.77 5.82
CA HIS A 30 -1.93 -8.51 7.05
C HIS A 30 -1.26 -9.09 8.30
N ILE A 31 0.04 -8.91 8.42
CA ILE A 31 0.80 -9.35 9.59
C ILE A 31 0.27 -8.56 10.80
N GLY A 32 -0.22 -9.27 11.80
CA GLY A 32 -1.03 -8.69 12.89
C GLY A 32 -2.47 -9.20 12.92
N ASP A 33 -2.99 -9.67 11.78
CA ASP A 33 -4.27 -10.40 11.72
C ASP A 33 -4.06 -11.83 12.27
N PRO A 34 -4.91 -12.31 13.20
CA PRO A 34 -4.91 -13.70 13.65
C PRO A 34 -5.05 -14.75 12.55
N ASN A 35 -5.58 -14.36 11.38
CA ASN A 35 -5.75 -15.22 10.21
C ASN A 35 -4.60 -15.09 9.19
N CYS A 36 -3.53 -14.36 9.52
CA CYS A 36 -2.32 -14.28 8.69
C CYS A 36 -1.70 -15.67 8.48
N ALA A 37 -1.48 -16.02 7.22
CA ALA A 37 -0.91 -17.31 6.84
C ALA A 37 0.63 -17.32 6.84
N LEU A 38 1.26 -16.13 6.82
CA LEU A 38 2.72 -15.96 6.82
C LEU A 38 3.31 -15.85 8.22
N VAL A 39 2.54 -15.39 9.20
CA VAL A 39 2.95 -15.26 10.60
C VAL A 39 1.80 -15.69 11.49
N ASN A 40 2.07 -16.61 12.41
CA ASN A 40 1.14 -16.95 13.47
C ASN A 40 1.35 -15.99 14.66
N LEU A 41 0.31 -15.25 15.01
CA LEU A 41 0.31 -14.31 16.13
C LEU A 41 -0.60 -14.83 17.26
N PRO A 42 -0.10 -15.67 18.18
CA PRO A 42 -0.92 -16.19 19.27
C PRO A 42 -1.28 -15.08 20.24
N LYS A 43 -2.47 -15.13 20.87
CA LYS A 43 -2.91 -14.14 21.89
C LYS A 43 -1.91 -13.93 23.03
N THR A 44 -1.13 -14.97 23.33
CA THR A 44 -0.07 -14.96 24.35
C THR A 44 1.14 -15.69 23.79
N GLY A 45 2.33 -15.12 23.99
CA GLY A 45 3.59 -15.68 23.49
C GLY A 45 4.14 -14.93 22.28
N ALA A 46 5.32 -15.37 21.85
CA ALA A 46 6.02 -14.78 20.72
C ALA A 46 5.37 -15.19 19.39
N PRO A 47 5.38 -14.32 18.37
CA PRO A 47 5.01 -14.67 17.00
C PRO A 47 5.92 -15.78 16.45
N THR A 48 5.39 -16.60 15.55
CA THR A 48 6.16 -17.63 14.84
C THR A 48 5.85 -17.58 13.35
N VAL A 49 6.77 -18.10 12.53
CA VAL A 49 6.55 -18.27 11.09
C VAL A 49 5.27 -19.09 10.84
N GLY A 50 4.44 -18.61 9.93
CA GLY A 50 3.17 -19.22 9.54
C GLY A 50 3.32 -20.35 8.54
N GLU A 51 2.27 -21.15 8.37
CA GLU A 51 2.34 -22.38 7.57
C GLU A 51 2.52 -22.15 6.06
N LYS A 52 2.13 -20.98 5.53
CA LYS A 52 2.31 -20.63 4.11
C LYS A 52 3.64 -19.93 3.82
N TYR A 53 4.49 -19.73 4.82
CA TYR A 53 5.78 -19.08 4.61
C TYR A 53 6.70 -19.88 3.67
N GLU A 54 6.77 -21.21 3.81
CA GLU A 54 7.59 -22.04 2.92
C GLU A 54 7.08 -22.04 1.47
N ASP A 55 5.77 -21.92 1.28
CA ASP A 55 5.17 -21.73 -0.04
C ASP A 55 5.58 -20.37 -0.63
N PHE A 56 5.50 -19.30 0.17
CA PHE A 56 6.00 -17.97 -0.19
C PHE A 56 7.48 -17.99 -0.57
N LYS A 57 8.35 -18.54 0.29
CA LYS A 57 9.80 -18.63 0.06
C LYS A 57 10.11 -19.33 -1.27
N ARG A 58 9.48 -20.48 -1.51
CA ARG A 58 9.65 -21.23 -2.77
C ARG A 58 9.19 -20.43 -3.99
N ALA A 59 8.10 -19.66 -3.87
CA ALA A 59 7.57 -18.87 -4.98
C ALA A 59 8.36 -17.58 -5.25
N ALA A 60 8.79 -16.87 -4.21
CA ALA A 60 9.64 -15.67 -4.32
C ALA A 60 11.06 -16.01 -4.79
N GLY A 61 11.57 -17.17 -4.36
CA GLY A 61 12.96 -17.57 -4.52
C GLY A 61 13.90 -16.73 -3.68
N GLU A 62 15.19 -16.99 -3.85
CA GLU A 62 16.27 -16.36 -3.08
C GLU A 62 17.06 -15.35 -3.95
N ASP A 63 17.90 -14.56 -3.29
CA ASP A 63 18.80 -13.57 -3.90
C ASP A 63 18.09 -12.51 -4.75
N ASN A 64 16.84 -12.14 -4.42
CA ASN A 64 16.21 -11.00 -5.09
C ASN A 64 16.93 -9.71 -4.69
N ASP A 65 17.07 -8.76 -5.61
CA ASP A 65 17.60 -7.43 -5.26
C ASP A 65 16.57 -6.66 -4.43
N TYR A 66 15.29 -6.83 -4.75
CA TYR A 66 14.18 -6.27 -3.99
C TYR A 66 13.05 -7.28 -3.79
N LEU A 67 12.51 -7.30 -2.57
CA LEU A 67 11.15 -7.75 -2.29
C LEU A 67 10.27 -6.49 -2.22
N ILE A 68 9.29 -6.42 -3.11
CA ILE A 68 8.34 -5.32 -3.22
C ILE A 68 7.07 -5.71 -2.48
N LEU A 69 6.65 -4.85 -1.57
CA LEU A 69 5.48 -5.03 -0.73
C LEU A 69 4.42 -3.99 -1.11
N LEU A 70 3.32 -4.42 -1.75
CA LEU A 70 2.29 -3.55 -2.32
C LEU A 70 1.08 -3.36 -1.40
N GLY A 71 1.36 -2.89 -0.19
CA GLY A 71 0.38 -2.44 0.80
C GLY A 71 -0.31 -3.56 1.58
N ASP A 72 -0.94 -3.15 2.69
CA ASP A 72 -1.61 -4.01 3.67
C ASP A 72 -0.69 -5.14 4.18
N ILE A 73 0.53 -4.76 4.48
CA ILE A 73 1.58 -5.64 4.97
C ILE A 73 1.44 -5.83 6.47
N LEU A 74 1.36 -4.73 7.21
CA LEU A 74 1.12 -4.70 8.65
C LEU A 74 -0.35 -4.32 8.90
N ASP A 75 -1.02 -4.96 9.86
CA ASP A 75 -2.43 -4.67 10.15
C ASP A 75 -2.60 -3.91 11.47
N PHE A 76 -2.46 -2.59 11.41
CA PHE A 76 -2.63 -1.73 12.58
C PHE A 76 -4.09 -1.48 12.94
N ALA A 77 -5.05 -1.92 12.13
CA ALA A 77 -6.47 -1.86 12.49
C ALA A 77 -6.84 -3.01 13.45
N LEU A 78 -6.14 -4.15 13.36
CA LEU A 78 -6.46 -5.40 14.05
C LEU A 78 -5.63 -5.73 15.28
N ASP A 79 -4.49 -5.09 15.53
CA ASP A 79 -3.78 -5.22 16.80
C ASP A 79 -3.01 -3.93 17.18
N SER A 80 -2.42 -3.90 18.38
CA SER A 80 -1.59 -2.78 18.85
C SER A 80 -0.23 -2.75 18.14
N TYR A 81 0.42 -1.58 18.08
CA TYR A 81 1.71 -1.44 17.38
C TYR A 81 2.78 -2.42 17.85
N ASP A 82 2.96 -2.60 19.16
CA ASP A 82 3.95 -3.51 19.72
C ASP A 82 3.77 -4.93 19.19
N ARG A 83 2.53 -5.43 19.20
CA ARG A 83 2.16 -6.76 18.71
C ARG A 83 2.37 -6.91 17.21
N VAL A 84 1.94 -5.92 16.43
CA VAL A 84 2.09 -5.94 14.97
C VAL A 84 3.57 -5.86 14.56
N TYR A 85 4.37 -5.01 15.22
CA TYR A 85 5.80 -4.92 14.93
C TYR A 85 6.58 -6.16 15.41
N GLU A 86 6.20 -6.79 16.52
CA GLU A 86 6.76 -8.09 16.92
C GLU A 86 6.50 -9.16 15.83
N ALA A 87 5.28 -9.25 15.31
CA ALA A 87 4.94 -10.16 14.23
C ALA A 87 5.67 -9.81 12.93
N GLY A 88 5.77 -8.52 12.61
CA GLY A 88 6.54 -8.00 11.48
C GLY A 88 8.01 -8.39 11.58
N ARG A 89 8.62 -8.23 12.75
CA ARG A 89 10.00 -8.66 13.02
C ARG A 89 10.19 -10.15 12.73
N CYS A 90 9.31 -11.02 13.23
CA CYS A 90 9.38 -12.45 12.94
C CYS A 90 9.40 -12.75 11.43
N PHE A 91 8.55 -12.08 10.64
CA PHE A 91 8.54 -12.24 9.19
C PHE A 91 9.82 -11.71 8.53
N PHE A 92 10.23 -10.48 8.86
CA PHE A 92 11.36 -9.83 8.19
C PHE A 92 12.72 -10.43 8.57
N GLU A 93 12.87 -10.93 9.80
CA GLU A 93 14.03 -11.73 10.19
C GLU A 93 14.09 -13.01 9.35
N GLN A 94 12.98 -13.73 9.20
CA GLN A 94 12.96 -14.94 8.39
C GLN A 94 13.25 -14.65 6.90
N VAL A 95 12.69 -13.57 6.35
CA VAL A 95 12.99 -13.08 4.98
C VAL A 95 14.48 -12.79 4.79
N HIS A 96 15.12 -12.21 5.81
CA HIS A 96 16.55 -11.90 5.80
C HIS A 96 17.41 -13.18 5.93
N GLU A 97 17.09 -14.06 6.88
CA GLU A 97 17.80 -15.32 7.12
C GLU A 97 17.76 -16.26 5.91
N ASP A 98 16.60 -16.33 5.25
CA ASP A 98 16.43 -17.11 4.03
C ASP A 98 16.96 -16.42 2.77
N ASN A 99 17.53 -15.22 2.91
CA ASN A 99 18.09 -14.45 1.81
C ASN A 99 17.10 -14.27 0.65
N ILE A 100 15.83 -14.01 0.99
CA ILE A 100 14.77 -13.80 -0.01
C ILE A 100 15.07 -12.56 -0.83
N ALA A 101 15.45 -11.47 -0.17
CA ALA A 101 15.84 -10.23 -0.82
C ALA A 101 16.90 -9.45 -0.05
N LYS A 102 17.71 -8.67 -0.79
CA LYS A 102 18.72 -7.78 -0.23
C LYS A 102 18.11 -6.52 0.40
N LYS A 103 17.00 -6.04 -0.17
CA LYS A 103 16.29 -4.82 0.25
C LYS A 103 14.79 -4.97 0.08
N ILE A 104 14.04 -4.14 0.79
CA ILE A 104 12.59 -4.05 0.70
C ILE A 104 12.20 -2.72 0.03
N ILE A 105 11.28 -2.78 -0.93
CA ILE A 105 10.53 -1.59 -1.37
C ILE A 105 9.12 -1.71 -0.81
N TYR A 106 8.76 -0.78 0.06
CA TYR A 106 7.51 -0.76 0.79
C TYR A 106 6.59 0.30 0.20
N VAL A 107 5.44 -0.14 -0.30
CA VAL A 107 4.31 0.72 -0.65
C VAL A 107 3.24 0.49 0.39
N ALA A 108 2.86 1.53 1.15
CA ALA A 108 1.80 1.37 2.14
C ALA A 108 0.43 1.17 1.45
N GLY A 109 -0.44 0.43 2.12
CA GLY A 109 -1.87 0.32 1.86
C GLY A 109 -2.67 1.06 2.92
N ASN A 110 -3.93 0.68 3.09
CA ASN A 110 -4.82 1.33 4.04
C ASN A 110 -4.66 0.78 5.46
N HIS A 111 -4.30 -0.49 5.64
CA HIS A 111 -4.10 -1.10 6.98
C HIS A 111 -2.77 -0.73 7.65
N ASP A 112 -1.79 -0.30 6.87
CA ASP A 112 -0.46 0.15 7.31
C ASP A 112 -0.14 1.57 6.85
N PHE A 113 -1.15 2.37 6.51
CA PHE A 113 -0.97 3.74 6.07
C PHE A 113 -0.14 4.60 7.04
N ASP A 114 -0.18 4.28 8.33
CA ASP A 114 0.62 4.96 9.34
C ASP A 114 2.13 4.71 9.21
N VAL A 115 2.57 3.66 8.52
CA VAL A 115 3.98 3.49 8.11
C VAL A 115 4.40 4.66 7.23
N TRP A 116 3.62 4.97 6.19
CA TRP A 116 3.90 6.09 5.29
C TRP A 116 3.90 7.43 6.04
N HIS A 117 2.91 7.63 6.90
CA HIS A 117 2.82 8.83 7.73
C HIS A 117 4.03 8.96 8.68
N THR A 118 4.50 7.85 9.27
CA THR A 118 5.68 7.82 10.13
C THR A 118 6.96 8.13 9.33
N VAL A 119 7.08 7.64 8.10
CA VAL A 119 8.18 8.02 7.19
C VAL A 119 8.20 9.53 6.95
N GLU A 120 7.05 10.13 6.63
CA GLU A 120 6.97 11.57 6.39
C GLU A 120 7.25 12.39 7.66
N HIS A 121 6.76 11.95 8.83
CA HIS A 121 7.12 12.54 10.10
C HIS A 121 8.62 12.45 10.39
N GLN A 122 9.22 11.27 10.22
CA GLN A 122 10.63 11.06 10.49
C GLN A 122 11.49 11.95 9.60
N VAL A 123 11.21 11.98 8.29
CA VAL A 123 12.04 12.70 7.32
C VAL A 123 11.79 14.21 7.34
N ASN A 124 10.54 14.65 7.43
CA ASN A 124 10.20 16.07 7.30
C ASN A 124 10.11 16.81 8.64
N VAL A 125 10.01 16.10 9.77
CA VAL A 125 9.92 16.72 11.11
C VAL A 125 11.09 16.26 11.98
N THR A 126 11.16 14.97 12.31
CA THR A 126 12.09 14.46 13.35
C THR A 126 13.55 14.67 12.97
N ASN A 127 13.97 14.19 11.80
CA ASN A 127 15.37 14.27 11.36
C ASN A 127 15.80 15.73 11.13
N ARG A 128 14.89 16.58 10.62
CA ARG A 128 15.16 18.02 10.44
C ARG A 128 15.40 18.70 11.78
N LEU A 129 14.51 18.49 12.75
CA LEU A 129 14.66 19.09 14.08
C LEU A 129 15.91 18.57 14.81
N LEU A 130 16.23 17.28 14.68
CA LEU A 130 17.48 16.71 15.21
C LEU A 130 18.73 17.32 14.53
N GLY A 131 18.62 17.70 13.26
CA GLY A 131 19.63 18.46 12.51
C GLY A 131 19.58 19.98 12.71
N ALA A 132 18.76 20.49 13.63
CA ALA A 132 18.53 21.93 13.86
C ALA A 132 17.96 22.71 12.65
N GLU A 133 17.19 22.04 11.79
CA GLU A 133 16.50 22.60 10.64
C GLU A 133 14.98 22.69 10.88
N MET A 134 14.30 23.62 10.21
CA MET A 134 12.84 23.75 10.30
C MET A 134 12.12 22.61 9.57
N PRO A 135 10.98 22.11 10.10
CA PRO A 135 10.18 21.08 9.44
C PRO A 135 9.72 21.49 8.02
N ARG A 136 9.51 20.48 7.16
CA ARG A 136 8.90 20.63 5.83
C ARG A 136 7.45 20.18 5.82
N SER A 137 6.70 20.64 4.83
CA SER A 137 5.42 20.03 4.45
C SER A 137 5.61 18.56 4.06
N PHE A 138 4.58 17.76 4.29
CA PHE A 138 4.53 16.38 3.79
C PHE A 138 4.36 16.38 2.27
N ARG A 139 4.97 15.41 1.61
CA ARG A 139 4.96 15.27 0.14
C ARG A 139 3.68 14.62 -0.38
N TRP A 140 3.01 13.82 0.46
CA TRP A 140 1.79 13.04 0.19
C TRP A 140 1.91 12.00 -0.94
N SER A 141 2.68 12.24 -2.00
CA SER A 141 3.10 11.26 -3.00
C SER A 141 4.62 11.33 -3.17
N VAL A 142 5.26 10.17 -3.15
CA VAL A 142 6.65 9.93 -3.48
C VAL A 142 6.73 8.69 -4.37
N PRO A 143 6.69 8.86 -5.70
CA PRO A 143 6.69 7.74 -6.62
C PRO A 143 8.06 7.08 -6.71
N GLY A 144 8.07 5.74 -6.69
CA GLY A 144 9.24 4.95 -7.01
C GLY A 144 9.28 4.59 -8.49
N VAL A 145 10.48 4.45 -9.07
CA VAL A 145 10.68 3.93 -10.42
C VAL A 145 11.77 2.87 -10.42
N ILE A 146 11.45 1.69 -10.97
CA ILE A 146 12.40 0.63 -11.28
C ILE A 146 12.54 0.58 -12.80
N ASP A 147 13.72 0.92 -13.32
CA ASP A 147 14.04 0.81 -14.75
C ASP A 147 14.96 -0.39 -14.98
N VAL A 148 14.40 -1.44 -15.58
CA VAL A 148 15.12 -2.65 -15.98
C VAL A 148 15.25 -2.82 -17.50
N ARG A 149 14.87 -1.79 -18.27
CA ARG A 149 15.00 -1.77 -19.74
C ARG A 149 16.46 -1.87 -20.17
N ASP A 150 16.72 -2.54 -21.29
CA ASP A 150 18.06 -2.72 -21.87
C ASP A 150 19.10 -3.32 -20.91
N GLY A 151 18.63 -4.01 -19.86
CA GLY A 151 19.50 -4.53 -18.79
C GLY A 151 20.00 -3.48 -17.80
N ARG A 152 19.37 -2.31 -17.73
CA ARG A 152 19.50 -1.39 -16.59
C ARG A 152 19.06 -2.11 -15.30
N SER A 153 19.51 -1.60 -14.17
CA SER A 153 19.20 -2.14 -12.84
C SER A 153 19.13 -0.99 -11.85
N ASN A 154 18.20 -0.07 -12.10
CA ASN A 154 18.16 1.20 -11.41
C ASN A 154 16.81 1.37 -10.72
N PHE A 155 16.85 1.52 -9.40
CA PHE A 155 15.70 1.94 -8.60
C PHE A 155 15.92 3.39 -8.18
N ARG A 156 14.89 4.22 -8.32
CA ARG A 156 14.91 5.62 -7.91
C ARG A 156 13.64 5.96 -7.18
N LEU A 157 13.80 6.67 -6.08
CA LEU A 157 12.72 7.42 -5.45
C LEU A 157 12.74 8.83 -6.00
N LEU A 158 11.72 9.18 -6.78
CA LEU A 158 11.63 10.50 -7.39
C LEU A 158 11.12 11.50 -6.34
N ASP A 159 11.58 12.74 -6.42
CA ASP A 159 11.30 13.77 -5.41
C ASP A 159 11.88 13.46 -3.98
N VAL A 160 12.78 12.47 -3.85
CA VAL A 160 13.50 12.13 -2.58
C VAL A 160 14.96 12.62 -2.57
N GLY A 161 15.44 13.20 -3.66
CA GLY A 161 16.76 13.83 -3.75
C GLY A 161 16.65 15.31 -4.15
N ARG A 162 17.24 16.17 -3.31
CA ARG A 162 17.45 17.62 -3.41
C ARG A 162 16.86 18.40 -4.61
N GLU A 163 15.97 19.34 -4.29
CA GLU A 163 16.05 20.69 -4.86
C GLU A 163 17.48 21.20 -4.65
N LYS A 164 18.09 21.78 -5.69
CA LYS A 164 19.52 22.11 -5.83
C LYS A 164 20.15 22.99 -4.72
N ASP A 165 19.41 23.40 -3.70
CA ASP A 165 19.83 24.39 -2.70
C ASP A 165 20.32 23.78 -1.37
N ASP A 166 20.16 22.47 -1.13
CA ASP A 166 20.66 21.82 0.08
C ASP A 166 22.08 21.20 -0.13
N ASP A 167 22.94 21.31 0.89
CA ASP A 167 24.42 21.17 0.93
C ASP A 167 25.11 19.94 0.26
N PRO A 168 25.84 20.06 -0.86
CA PRO A 168 26.47 18.98 -1.66
C PRO A 168 27.28 17.86 -0.96
N GLN A 169 27.58 17.94 0.34
CA GLN A 169 28.45 16.99 1.05
C GLN A 169 27.82 15.65 1.47
N ASP A 170 26.50 15.51 1.50
CA ASP A 170 25.83 14.23 1.85
C ASP A 170 25.61 13.29 0.66
N TYR A 171 26.10 13.67 -0.52
CA TYR A 171 26.08 12.81 -1.70
C TYR A 171 27.31 11.90 -1.69
N ASP A 172 27.11 10.59 -1.51
CA ASP A 172 28.10 9.59 -1.89
C ASP A 172 27.91 9.26 -3.39
N PRO A 173 28.72 9.86 -4.30
CA PRO A 173 28.65 9.59 -5.73
C PRO A 173 28.93 8.13 -6.10
N HIS A 174 29.45 7.32 -5.17
CA HIS A 174 29.79 5.94 -5.40
C HIS A 174 28.67 4.96 -5.04
N ASN A 175 27.60 5.40 -4.36
CA ASN A 175 26.56 4.49 -3.86
C ASN A 175 25.12 4.78 -4.32
N GLY A 176 24.89 5.85 -5.09
CA GLY A 176 23.78 5.99 -6.07
C GLY A 176 22.32 5.86 -5.61
N ASP A 177 22.03 5.42 -4.39
CA ASP A 177 20.67 5.19 -3.89
C ASP A 177 20.10 6.48 -3.29
N PRO A 178 18.97 7.01 -3.79
CA PRO A 178 18.23 8.06 -3.12
C PRO A 178 17.59 7.46 -1.85
N LYS A 179 18.10 7.79 -0.67
CA LYS A 179 17.75 7.06 0.56
C LYS A 179 16.50 7.62 1.25
N TYR A 180 15.37 6.96 1.05
CA TYR A 180 14.69 6.44 2.24
C TYR A 180 15.37 5.11 2.58
N GLY A 181 16.34 5.19 3.49
CA GLY A 181 17.10 4.08 4.03
C GLY A 181 17.80 4.61 5.28
N GLY A 182 17.96 3.80 6.31
CA GLY A 182 18.29 4.26 7.65
C GLY A 182 17.11 4.91 8.39
N LEU A 183 15.88 4.53 8.04
CA LEU A 183 14.66 4.98 8.73
C LEU A 183 14.25 3.98 9.81
N PHE A 184 13.13 4.24 10.50
CA PHE A 184 12.68 3.44 11.64
C PHE A 184 12.50 1.95 11.32
N MET A 185 12.03 1.59 10.12
CA MET A 185 11.83 0.19 9.72
C MET A 185 13.13 -0.59 9.54
N ASP A 186 14.27 0.06 9.29
CA ASP A 186 15.58 -0.63 9.23
C ASP A 186 15.99 -1.21 10.59
N GLY A 187 15.33 -0.77 11.68
CA GLY A 187 15.49 -1.32 13.02
C GLY A 187 14.60 -2.53 13.34
N ILE A 188 13.78 -2.99 12.39
CA ILE A 188 12.88 -4.13 12.63
C ILE A 188 13.64 -5.47 12.67
N VAL A 189 14.75 -5.58 11.93
CA VAL A 189 15.63 -6.77 11.86
C VAL A 189 16.96 -6.48 12.55
N GLU A 190 17.50 -7.46 13.28
CA GLU A 190 18.84 -7.40 13.86
C GLU A 190 19.91 -8.09 12.99
N PRO A 191 21.16 -7.59 12.95
CA PRO A 191 21.58 -6.27 13.45
C PRO A 191 20.92 -5.14 12.65
N VAL A 192 20.63 -4.00 13.30
CA VAL A 192 19.96 -2.86 12.67
C VAL A 192 20.60 -2.49 11.34
N GLY A 193 19.77 -2.37 10.29
CA GLY A 193 20.20 -2.07 8.93
C GLY A 193 20.69 -3.27 8.10
N SER A 194 20.60 -4.50 8.64
CA SER A 194 20.86 -5.73 7.88
C SER A 194 19.88 -5.95 6.74
N LEU A 195 18.65 -5.45 6.89
CA LEU A 195 17.62 -5.37 5.87
C LEU A 195 17.15 -3.92 5.74
N GLN A 196 17.38 -3.31 4.57
CA GLN A 196 17.04 -1.90 4.32
C GLN A 196 15.67 -1.76 3.68
N PHE A 197 14.92 -0.76 4.13
CA PHE A 197 13.59 -0.43 3.61
C PHE A 197 13.61 0.90 2.87
N SER A 198 13.10 0.89 1.63
CA SER A 198 12.81 2.09 0.85
C SER A 198 11.31 2.23 0.65
N PHE A 199 10.81 3.47 0.70
CA PHE A 199 9.38 3.75 0.70
C PHE A 199 8.96 4.49 -0.56
N ALA A 200 8.02 3.92 -1.30
CA ALA A 200 7.35 4.59 -2.42
C ALA A 200 5.85 4.64 -2.11
N TYR A 201 5.17 5.75 -2.40
CA TYR A 201 3.75 5.88 -2.12
C TYR A 201 3.06 6.92 -3.02
N PRO A 202 1.82 6.69 -3.49
CA PRO A 202 1.10 5.42 -3.47
C PRO A 202 1.50 4.50 -4.63
N ASN A 203 2.45 4.93 -5.48
CA ASN A 203 2.79 4.29 -6.74
C ASN A 203 4.27 3.89 -6.83
N LEU A 204 4.50 2.77 -7.49
CA LEU A 204 5.81 2.31 -7.96
C LEU A 204 5.67 1.93 -9.45
N TYR A 205 6.50 2.51 -10.30
CA TYR A 205 6.49 2.25 -11.74
C TYR A 205 7.61 1.28 -12.11
N LEU A 206 7.26 0.15 -12.74
CA LEU A 206 8.22 -0.83 -13.22
C LEU A 206 8.31 -0.75 -14.75
N LEU A 207 9.48 -0.34 -15.26
CA LEU A 207 9.77 -0.22 -16.69
C LEU A 207 10.55 -1.44 -17.16
N THR A 208 9.94 -2.20 -18.06
CA THR A 208 10.53 -3.40 -18.66
C THR A 208 10.69 -3.23 -20.17
N ASP A 209 11.43 -4.13 -20.81
CA ASP A 209 11.54 -4.16 -22.27
C ASP A 209 10.18 -4.37 -22.96
N ASP A 210 9.20 -4.96 -22.26
CA ASP A 210 7.84 -5.21 -22.76
C ASP A 210 6.85 -4.05 -22.49
N GLY A 211 7.29 -3.02 -21.76
CA GLY A 211 6.50 -1.83 -21.40
C GLY A 211 6.50 -1.51 -19.91
N SER A 212 5.68 -0.55 -19.52
CA SER A 212 5.53 -0.09 -18.13
C SER A 212 4.36 -0.74 -17.40
N VAL A 213 4.57 -0.99 -16.11
CA VAL A 213 3.58 -1.53 -15.17
C VAL A 213 3.43 -0.56 -14.01
N LEU A 214 2.19 -0.21 -13.67
CA LEU A 214 1.87 0.52 -12.46
C LEU A 214 1.68 -0.49 -11.32
N LEU A 215 2.45 -0.32 -10.25
CA LEU A 215 2.35 -1.09 -9.02
C LEU A 215 1.77 -0.17 -7.94
N THR A 216 0.68 -0.57 -7.31
CA THR A 216 0.01 0.20 -6.24
C THR A 216 -0.71 -0.76 -5.30
N HIS A 217 -1.16 -0.29 -4.14
CA HIS A 217 -2.00 -1.13 -3.28
C HIS A 217 -3.44 -1.25 -3.81
N GLY A 218 -4.05 -0.13 -4.24
CA GLY A 218 -5.39 -0.13 -4.83
C GLY A 218 -6.54 0.24 -3.89
N GLN A 219 -6.27 0.68 -2.66
CA GLN A 219 -7.32 1.12 -1.70
C GLN A 219 -8.31 2.15 -2.25
N TYR A 220 -7.86 3.05 -3.14
CA TYR A 220 -8.72 4.09 -3.73
C TYR A 220 -9.75 3.55 -4.73
N PHE A 221 -9.74 2.24 -5.02
CA PHE A 221 -10.80 1.59 -5.79
C PHE A 221 -12.03 1.30 -4.93
N GLU A 222 -11.86 1.25 -3.60
CA GLU A 222 -12.94 1.05 -2.64
C GLU A 222 -13.54 2.40 -2.21
N PRO A 223 -14.89 2.51 -2.19
CA PRO A 223 -15.58 3.77 -1.84
C PRO A 223 -15.16 4.33 -0.48
N TYR A 224 -14.93 3.48 0.52
CA TYR A 224 -14.60 3.93 1.87
C TYR A 224 -13.31 4.76 1.92
N TRP A 225 -12.25 4.33 1.20
CA TRP A 225 -10.96 5.03 1.18
C TRP A 225 -10.88 6.15 0.13
N ALA A 226 -11.82 6.20 -0.80
CA ALA A 226 -11.97 7.31 -1.75
C ALA A 226 -12.98 8.38 -1.28
N LEU A 227 -13.73 8.10 -0.20
CA LEU A 227 -14.94 8.83 0.17
C LEU A 227 -14.69 10.33 0.38
N ALA A 228 -13.65 10.67 1.14
CA ALA A 228 -13.32 12.07 1.41
C ALA A 228 -12.98 12.80 0.11
N GLY A 229 -12.20 12.18 -0.77
CA GLY A 229 -11.90 12.74 -2.10
C GLY A 229 -13.17 12.98 -2.92
N GLU A 230 -14.03 11.97 -3.03
CA GLU A 230 -15.27 12.06 -3.82
C GLU A 230 -16.18 13.18 -3.32
N TRP A 231 -16.40 13.25 -2.01
CA TRP A 231 -17.29 14.25 -1.40
C TRP A 231 -16.68 15.64 -1.35
N ALA A 232 -15.36 15.74 -1.16
CA ALA A 232 -14.65 17.02 -1.15
C ALA A 232 -14.78 17.71 -2.52
N LEU A 233 -14.63 16.96 -3.63
CA LEU A 233 -14.91 17.49 -4.96
C LEU A 233 -16.38 17.87 -5.12
N GLU A 234 -17.31 17.01 -4.73
CA GLU A 234 -18.74 17.30 -4.95
C GLU A 234 -19.24 18.50 -4.15
N LEU A 235 -18.78 18.68 -2.91
CA LEU A 235 -19.32 19.67 -1.97
C LEU A 235 -18.49 20.96 -1.87
N MET A 236 -17.19 20.88 -2.14
CA MET A 236 -16.23 21.94 -1.80
C MET A 236 -15.27 22.29 -2.95
N GLN A 237 -15.56 21.90 -4.20
CA GLN A 237 -14.68 22.17 -5.35
C GLN A 237 -14.22 23.64 -5.42
N GLU A 238 -15.17 24.57 -5.27
CA GLU A 238 -14.88 26.02 -5.35
C GLU A 238 -13.95 26.50 -4.23
N ASP A 239 -14.01 25.85 -3.05
CA ASP A 239 -13.22 26.23 -1.87
C ASP A 239 -11.83 25.58 -1.84
N LEU A 240 -11.70 24.37 -2.41
CA LEU A 240 -10.47 23.58 -2.35
C LEU A 240 -9.36 24.11 -3.27
N ARG A 241 -9.69 24.99 -4.24
CA ARG A 241 -8.75 25.56 -5.23
C ARG A 241 -7.97 24.48 -6.01
N ILE A 242 -8.56 23.31 -6.13
CA ILE A 242 -8.08 22.19 -6.94
C ILE A 242 -8.60 22.36 -8.37
N GLY A 243 -7.92 21.74 -9.33
CA GLY A 243 -8.37 21.75 -10.73
C GLY A 243 -9.67 20.97 -10.95
N ASP A 244 -10.00 20.69 -12.21
CA ASP A 244 -11.16 19.86 -12.56
C ASP A 244 -11.02 18.40 -12.09
N ALA A 245 -9.81 17.99 -11.71
CA ALA A 245 -9.50 16.68 -11.13
C ALA A 245 -8.36 16.82 -10.12
N PHE A 246 -8.32 15.91 -9.14
CA PHE A 246 -7.19 15.79 -8.23
C PHE A 246 -5.95 15.26 -8.95
N ASP A 247 -4.79 15.83 -8.64
CA ASP A 247 -3.55 15.09 -8.79
C ASP A 247 -3.41 14.00 -7.71
N LEU A 248 -2.43 13.12 -7.85
CA LEU A 248 -2.25 12.00 -6.95
C LEU A 248 -1.88 12.43 -5.52
N SER A 249 -1.11 13.51 -5.37
CA SER A 249 -0.71 14.06 -4.07
C SER A 249 -1.92 14.62 -3.33
N GLU A 250 -2.77 15.38 -4.02
CA GLU A 250 -4.02 15.93 -3.49
C GLU A 250 -5.00 14.80 -3.12
N MET A 251 -5.14 13.78 -3.96
CA MET A 251 -5.99 12.62 -3.69
C MET A 251 -5.57 11.92 -2.39
N VAL A 252 -4.25 11.72 -2.18
CA VAL A 252 -3.74 11.17 -0.91
C VAL A 252 -4.04 12.13 0.25
N ALA A 253 -3.71 13.41 0.09
CA ALA A 253 -3.81 14.40 1.16
C ALA A 253 -5.25 14.56 1.68
N VAL A 254 -6.24 14.58 0.78
CA VAL A 254 -7.66 14.71 1.15
C VAL A 254 -8.18 13.46 1.86
N ASN A 255 -7.72 12.27 1.46
CA ASN A 255 -8.14 11.01 2.08
C ASN A 255 -7.35 10.67 3.36
N PHE A 256 -6.22 11.35 3.63
CA PHE A 256 -5.34 11.09 4.78
C PHE A 256 -6.08 10.94 6.12
N PRO A 257 -7.00 11.85 6.53
CA PRO A 257 -7.64 11.75 7.84
C PRO A 257 -8.51 10.49 7.98
N LEU A 258 -9.23 10.10 6.91
CA LEU A 258 -10.03 8.88 6.91
C LEU A 258 -9.15 7.64 6.89
N SER A 259 -8.08 7.65 6.10
CA SER A 259 -7.09 6.57 6.06
C SER A 259 -6.50 6.33 7.45
N GLN A 260 -6.04 7.39 8.13
CA GLN A 260 -5.47 7.27 9.47
C GLN A 260 -6.51 6.80 10.49
N LEU A 261 -7.73 7.34 10.44
CA LEU A 261 -8.81 6.95 11.35
C LEU A 261 -9.19 5.48 11.17
N GLY A 262 -9.44 5.05 9.92
CA GLY A 262 -9.88 3.69 9.59
C GLY A 262 -8.79 2.63 9.77
N SER A 263 -7.53 3.04 9.75
CA SER A 263 -6.34 2.21 9.94
C SER A 263 -5.94 2.14 11.42
N SER A 264 -4.77 2.70 11.75
CA SER A 264 -4.20 2.74 13.10
C SER A 264 -5.11 3.42 14.13
N GLY A 265 -5.90 4.43 13.75
CA GLY A 265 -6.77 5.15 14.67
C GLY A 265 -7.74 4.23 15.42
N VAL A 266 -8.36 3.27 14.72
CA VAL A 266 -9.22 2.25 15.34
C VAL A 266 -8.43 1.27 16.17
N GLY A 267 -7.31 0.74 15.66
CA GLY A 267 -6.56 -0.29 16.38
C GLY A 267 -5.88 0.22 17.65
N GLN A 268 -5.47 1.49 17.68
CA GLN A 268 -4.78 2.10 18.81
C GLN A 268 -5.73 2.81 19.81
N ALA A 269 -7.05 2.66 19.66
CA ALA A 269 -8.04 3.31 20.53
C ALA A 269 -8.20 2.64 21.92
N GLY A 270 -7.32 1.71 22.30
CA GLY A 270 -7.36 0.98 23.57
C GLY A 270 -8.65 0.15 23.71
N PRO A 271 -9.41 0.27 24.82
CA PRO A 271 -10.66 -0.48 25.00
C PRO A 271 -11.72 -0.22 23.92
N LEU A 272 -11.64 0.92 23.22
CA LEU A 272 -12.56 1.22 22.11
C LEU A 272 -12.27 0.35 20.88
N SER A 273 -11.03 -0.07 20.67
CA SER A 273 -10.64 -0.95 19.56
C SER A 273 -11.46 -2.24 19.57
N ASP A 274 -11.61 -2.89 20.73
CA ASP A 274 -12.40 -4.11 20.89
C ASP A 274 -13.89 -3.89 20.60
N ALA A 275 -14.42 -2.74 21.00
CA ALA A 275 -15.81 -2.39 20.74
C ALA A 275 -16.06 -2.15 19.24
N ILE A 276 -15.16 -1.42 18.57
CA ILE A 276 -15.25 -1.15 17.12
C ILE A 276 -15.09 -2.46 16.33
N ARG A 277 -14.10 -3.30 16.66
CA ARG A 277 -13.91 -4.61 16.01
C ARG A 277 -15.13 -5.50 16.15
N ALA A 278 -15.74 -5.52 17.33
CA ALA A 278 -16.97 -6.28 17.53
C ALA A 278 -18.14 -5.73 16.71
N VAL A 279 -18.22 -4.41 16.49
CA VAL A 279 -19.19 -3.80 15.57
C VAL A 279 -18.87 -4.18 14.13
N GLN A 280 -17.62 -4.07 13.69
CA GLN A 280 -17.21 -4.42 12.32
C GLN A 280 -17.52 -5.88 11.99
N ARG A 281 -17.21 -6.82 12.90
CA ARG A 281 -17.57 -8.24 12.73
C ARG A 281 -19.08 -8.42 12.60
N GLN A 282 -19.85 -7.74 13.45
CA GLN A 282 -21.30 -7.79 13.39
C GLN A 282 -21.91 -7.18 12.12
N ILE A 283 -21.33 -6.12 11.57
CA ILE A 283 -21.74 -5.60 10.26
C ILE A 283 -21.50 -6.67 9.20
N LYS A 284 -20.30 -7.27 9.17
CA LYS A 284 -19.93 -8.32 8.23
C LYS A 284 -20.81 -9.57 8.36
N ASP A 285 -21.20 -9.93 9.57
CA ASP A 285 -22.10 -11.06 9.86
C ASP A 285 -23.58 -10.73 9.61
N GLY A 286 -23.92 -9.49 9.22
CA GLY A 286 -25.30 -9.00 9.09
C GLY A 286 -26.05 -8.85 10.42
N ASP A 287 -25.38 -8.94 11.57
CA ASP A 287 -25.97 -8.77 12.91
C ASP A 287 -25.97 -7.30 13.36
N LEU A 288 -26.98 -6.54 12.93
CA LEU A 288 -27.10 -5.12 13.26
C LEU A 288 -27.58 -4.83 14.70
N ARG A 289 -27.76 -5.84 15.58
CA ARG A 289 -28.37 -5.65 16.91
C ARG A 289 -27.58 -4.71 17.81
N ARG A 290 -26.24 -4.84 17.84
CA ARG A 290 -25.40 -3.98 18.71
C ARG A 290 -25.28 -2.56 18.17
N ILE A 291 -25.23 -2.42 16.85
CA ILE A 291 -25.23 -1.10 16.18
C ILE A 291 -26.51 -0.37 16.51
N THR A 292 -27.66 -1.06 16.38
CA THR A 292 -28.96 -0.54 16.79
C THR A 292 -28.92 -0.06 18.23
N LYS A 293 -28.38 -0.88 19.15
CA LYS A 293 -28.18 -0.49 20.57
C LYS A 293 -27.29 0.73 20.75
N TYR A 294 -26.24 0.91 19.95
CA TYR A 294 -25.37 2.09 20.04
C TYR A 294 -26.04 3.34 19.48
N LEU A 295 -26.75 3.22 18.36
CA LEU A 295 -27.56 4.30 17.80
C LEU A 295 -28.67 4.73 18.78
N ASP A 296 -29.34 3.77 19.43
CA ASP A 296 -30.32 4.07 20.50
C ASP A 296 -29.68 4.83 21.66
N ARG A 297 -28.45 4.48 22.05
CA ARG A 297 -27.75 5.18 23.13
C ARG A 297 -27.32 6.59 22.73
N LEU A 298 -26.93 6.78 21.47
CA LEU A 298 -26.59 8.08 20.91
C LEU A 298 -27.83 8.98 20.88
N ASP A 299 -28.96 8.46 20.42
CA ASP A 299 -30.26 9.14 20.41
C ASP A 299 -30.64 9.63 21.82
N ASN A 300 -30.65 8.70 22.79
CA ASN A 300 -30.88 9.02 24.20
C ASN A 300 -29.87 10.02 24.80
N ALA A 301 -28.66 10.12 24.25
CA ALA A 301 -27.67 11.11 24.68
C ALA A 301 -27.96 12.49 24.07
N ILE A 302 -28.32 12.53 22.78
CA ILE A 302 -28.75 13.75 22.09
C ILE A 302 -30.00 14.33 22.76
N ASP A 303 -30.99 13.51 23.10
CA ASP A 303 -32.21 13.96 23.80
C ASP A 303 -31.91 14.60 25.15
N ARG A 304 -30.93 14.05 25.87
CA ARG A 304 -30.49 14.62 27.16
C ARG A 304 -29.81 15.96 26.98
N MET A 305 -29.03 16.15 25.91
CA MET A 305 -28.37 17.42 25.60
C MET A 305 -29.32 18.46 25.01
N THR A 306 -30.33 18.02 24.27
CA THR A 306 -31.28 18.87 23.54
C THR A 306 -32.59 19.07 24.30
N ARG A 307 -32.62 18.89 25.63
CA ARG A 307 -33.77 19.21 26.49
C ARG A 307 -34.13 20.70 26.40
N PHE A 308 -34.81 21.08 25.33
CA PHE A 308 -35.44 22.37 25.12
C PHE A 308 -36.63 22.43 26.06
N GLY A 309 -36.43 22.97 27.26
CA GLY A 309 -37.39 22.89 28.37
C GLY A 309 -38.81 23.39 28.10
N TRP A 310 -39.13 23.99 26.95
CA TRP A 310 -40.42 24.62 26.66
C TRP A 310 -41.06 24.26 25.29
N ARG A 311 -40.52 23.33 24.50
CA ARG A 311 -41.06 23.01 23.14
C ARG A 311 -41.13 21.51 22.83
N ARG A 312 -42.17 20.85 23.35
CA ARG A 312 -42.53 19.44 23.07
C ARG A 312 -42.77 19.13 21.58
N ASP A 313 -43.15 20.14 20.80
CA ASP A 313 -43.37 20.06 19.36
C ASP A 313 -42.08 19.81 18.56
N LYS A 314 -40.93 20.24 19.09
CA LYS A 314 -39.62 20.02 18.44
C LYS A 314 -39.05 18.62 18.69
N GLU A 315 -39.42 17.99 19.79
CA GLU A 315 -39.01 16.63 20.17
C GLU A 315 -39.51 15.60 19.14
N ALA A 316 -40.77 15.69 18.71
CA ALA A 316 -41.31 14.81 17.67
C ALA A 316 -40.59 14.95 16.32
N VAL A 317 -40.08 16.14 16.00
CA VAL A 317 -39.33 16.39 14.76
C VAL A 317 -37.92 15.81 14.87
N THR A 318 -37.25 15.99 16.02
CA THR A 318 -35.92 15.41 16.24
C THR A 318 -35.97 13.89 16.24
N ASP A 319 -36.98 13.28 16.86
CA ASP A 319 -37.17 11.82 16.87
C ASP A 319 -37.41 11.29 15.46
N TYR A 320 -38.24 11.96 14.67
CA TYR A 320 -38.51 11.56 13.29
C TYR A 320 -37.24 11.63 12.42
N ILE A 321 -36.47 12.72 12.55
CA ILE A 321 -35.20 12.90 11.81
C ILE A 321 -34.19 11.85 12.26
N SER A 322 -34.03 11.63 13.56
CA SER A 322 -33.08 10.65 14.12
C SER A 322 -33.41 9.23 13.69
N ASN A 323 -34.68 8.82 13.77
CA ASN A 323 -35.12 7.51 13.31
C ASN A 323 -34.93 7.30 11.80
N THR A 324 -35.17 8.34 11.00
CA THR A 324 -34.93 8.30 9.55
C THR A 324 -33.44 8.15 9.25
N ALA A 325 -32.59 8.96 9.90
CA ALA A 325 -31.13 8.88 9.76
C ALA A 325 -30.60 7.51 10.21
N LYS A 326 -31.08 7.00 11.36
CA LYS A 326 -30.73 5.67 11.87
C LYS A 326 -31.10 4.57 10.87
N LYS A 327 -32.30 4.62 10.30
CA LYS A 327 -32.74 3.65 9.28
C LYS A 327 -31.84 3.70 8.05
N GLN A 328 -31.55 4.89 7.53
CA GLN A 328 -30.65 5.07 6.39
C GLN A 328 -29.24 4.56 6.68
N VAL A 329 -28.70 4.82 7.87
CA VAL A 329 -27.38 4.29 8.28
C VAL A 329 -27.41 2.77 8.34
N LEU A 330 -28.45 2.15 8.91
CA LEU A 330 -28.55 0.69 9.00
C LEU A 330 -28.74 0.04 7.63
N GLU A 331 -29.53 0.63 6.74
CA GLU A 331 -29.68 0.17 5.35
C GLU A 331 -28.35 0.30 4.61
N ALA A 332 -27.69 1.46 4.69
CA ALA A 332 -26.39 1.68 4.07
C ALA A 332 -25.34 0.70 4.59
N LEU A 333 -25.27 0.44 5.90
CA LEU A 333 -24.33 -0.52 6.48
C LEU A 333 -24.64 -1.96 6.08
N GLY A 334 -25.92 -2.31 5.86
CA GLY A 334 -26.33 -3.62 5.37
C GLY A 334 -26.00 -3.86 3.89
N ASP A 335 -25.93 -2.78 3.11
CA ASP A 335 -25.64 -2.81 1.67
C ASP A 335 -24.13 -2.68 1.35
N ILE A 336 -23.25 -2.51 2.36
CA ILE A 336 -21.80 -2.58 2.16
C ILE A 336 -21.44 -4.03 1.81
N GLY A 337 -21.44 -4.34 0.52
CA GLY A 337 -20.98 -5.62 0.00
C GLY A 337 -19.51 -5.87 0.35
N ASP A 338 -19.15 -7.13 0.55
CA ASP A 338 -17.77 -7.50 0.88
C ASP A 338 -16.86 -7.21 -0.32
N THR A 339 -15.86 -6.36 -0.08
CA THR A 339 -14.81 -6.04 -1.06
C THR A 339 -13.74 -7.13 -1.07
N ARG A 340 -13.55 -7.83 0.04
CA ARG A 340 -12.59 -8.92 0.15
C ARG A 340 -13.13 -10.18 -0.51
N TYR A 341 -12.26 -10.87 -1.26
CA TYR A 341 -12.55 -12.15 -1.90
C TYR A 341 -13.67 -12.12 -2.94
N SER A 342 -14.08 -10.94 -3.39
CA SER A 342 -15.14 -10.76 -4.35
C SER A 342 -14.56 -10.66 -5.76
N ASP A 343 -14.71 -11.74 -6.54
CA ASP A 343 -14.37 -11.73 -7.97
C ASP A 343 -15.15 -10.64 -8.72
N GLU A 344 -16.38 -10.35 -8.30
CA GLU A 344 -17.25 -9.36 -8.94
C GLU A 344 -16.83 -7.91 -8.65
N PHE A 345 -16.16 -7.65 -7.53
CA PHE A 345 -15.85 -6.29 -7.07
C PHE A 345 -15.16 -5.46 -8.15
N ILE A 346 -14.10 -6.00 -8.76
CA ILE A 346 -13.31 -5.28 -9.77
C ILE A 346 -14.02 -5.16 -11.13
N HIS A 347 -15.13 -5.89 -11.32
CA HIS A 347 -15.96 -5.79 -12.52
C HIS A 347 -17.12 -4.81 -12.36
N ARG A 348 -17.37 -4.31 -11.15
CA ARG A 348 -18.41 -3.31 -10.92
C ARG A 348 -18.06 -1.98 -11.61
N LYS A 349 -19.06 -1.38 -12.23
CA LYS A 349 -18.89 -0.13 -12.99
C LYS A 349 -18.34 1.01 -12.13
N ASP A 350 -18.86 1.18 -10.91
CA ASP A 350 -18.43 2.24 -10.00
C ASP A 350 -16.98 2.07 -9.51
N VAL A 351 -16.54 0.82 -9.31
CA VAL A 351 -15.15 0.48 -8.97
C VAL A 351 -14.22 0.80 -10.15
N LEU A 352 -14.63 0.43 -11.37
CA LEU A 352 -13.86 0.74 -12.59
C LEU A 352 -13.78 2.25 -12.86
N GLU A 353 -14.82 3.02 -12.55
CA GLU A 353 -14.80 4.49 -12.64
C GLU A 353 -13.82 5.11 -11.64
N ARG A 354 -13.79 4.64 -10.38
CA ARG A 354 -12.78 5.04 -9.39
C ARG A 354 -11.37 4.70 -9.83
N PHE A 355 -11.19 3.48 -10.34
CA PHE A 355 -9.92 3.06 -10.91
C PHE A 355 -9.47 4.01 -12.03
N VAL A 356 -10.36 4.38 -12.97
CA VAL A 356 -10.01 5.30 -14.07
C VAL A 356 -9.58 6.66 -13.52
N ARG A 357 -10.30 7.22 -12.53
CA ARG A 357 -9.91 8.48 -11.87
C ARG A 357 -8.53 8.39 -11.24
N PHE A 358 -8.25 7.32 -10.48
CA PHE A 358 -6.94 7.09 -9.87
C PHE A 358 -5.83 6.93 -10.92
N PHE A 359 -6.11 6.19 -11.99
CA PHE A 359 -5.17 5.97 -13.07
C PHE A 359 -4.87 7.28 -13.82
N ASP A 360 -5.88 8.08 -14.13
CA ASP A 360 -5.70 9.38 -14.78
C ASP A 360 -4.89 10.34 -13.90
N ALA A 361 -5.11 10.35 -12.57
CA ALA A 361 -4.25 11.10 -11.64
C ALA A 361 -2.79 10.60 -11.65
N SER A 362 -2.59 9.28 -11.82
CA SER A 362 -1.25 8.69 -11.98
C SER A 362 -0.61 9.08 -13.33
N LEU A 363 -1.40 9.30 -14.39
CA LEU A 363 -0.88 9.79 -15.67
C LEU A 363 -0.39 11.24 -15.57
N LEU A 364 -1.08 12.09 -14.80
CA LEU A 364 -0.60 13.44 -14.49
C LEU A 364 0.72 13.40 -13.71
N GLU A 365 0.85 12.45 -12.77
CA GLU A 365 2.12 12.22 -12.07
C GLU A 365 3.22 11.80 -13.06
N ILE A 366 2.96 10.83 -13.95
CA ILE A 366 3.92 10.40 -14.98
C ILE A 366 4.39 11.56 -15.85
N ASP A 367 3.48 12.40 -16.34
CA ASP A 367 3.84 13.56 -17.16
C ASP A 367 4.77 14.50 -16.40
N ARG A 368 4.41 14.84 -15.15
CA ARG A 368 5.23 15.67 -14.26
C ARG A 368 6.62 15.06 -14.03
N LEU A 369 6.70 13.75 -13.85
CA LEU A 369 7.96 13.05 -13.61
C LEU A 369 8.85 13.07 -14.87
N ASN A 370 8.27 12.87 -16.05
CA ASN A 370 8.97 12.96 -17.32
C ASN A 370 9.50 14.38 -17.58
N ASP A 371 8.71 15.40 -17.28
CA ASP A 371 9.11 16.81 -17.41
C ASP A 371 10.28 17.16 -16.50
N LYS A 372 10.25 16.69 -15.25
CA LYS A 372 11.32 16.93 -14.25
C LYS A 372 12.58 16.10 -14.48
N ASN A 373 12.46 14.93 -15.13
CA ASN A 373 13.55 13.97 -15.28
C ASN A 373 13.77 13.60 -16.76
N PRO A 374 14.39 14.49 -17.56
CA PRO A 374 14.71 14.19 -18.95
C PRO A 374 15.50 12.88 -19.08
N GLY A 375 15.02 11.97 -19.92
CA GLY A 375 15.62 10.65 -20.14
C GLY A 375 15.09 9.52 -19.26
N LEU A 376 14.16 9.79 -18.33
CA LEU A 376 13.42 8.74 -17.64
C LEU A 376 12.44 8.04 -18.59
N GLU A 377 11.73 8.81 -19.41
CA GLU A 377 10.84 8.33 -20.48
C GLU A 377 9.87 7.25 -19.96
N LEU A 378 9.07 7.61 -18.95
CA LEU A 378 7.98 6.80 -18.42
C LEU A 378 6.86 6.72 -19.46
N ASP A 379 6.64 5.52 -19.99
CA ASP A 379 5.50 5.23 -20.84
C ASP A 379 4.21 5.07 -20.04
N THR A 380 3.07 5.30 -20.69
CA THR A 380 1.74 5.01 -20.14
C THR A 380 1.63 3.51 -19.81
N PRO A 381 1.37 3.14 -18.54
CA PRO A 381 1.24 1.74 -18.14
C PRO A 381 0.09 1.04 -18.87
N ARG A 382 0.37 -0.16 -19.38
CA ARG A 382 -0.67 -1.00 -20.02
C ARG A 382 -1.27 -2.04 -19.07
N SER A 383 -0.66 -2.17 -17.90
CA SER A 383 -1.03 -3.11 -16.86
C SER A 383 -0.89 -2.44 -15.50
N VAL A 384 -1.80 -2.75 -14.61
CA VAL A 384 -1.73 -2.44 -13.18
C VAL A 384 -1.65 -3.75 -12.41
N LEU A 385 -0.67 -3.87 -11.52
CA LEU A 385 -0.63 -4.93 -10.50
C LEU A 385 -0.92 -4.27 -9.15
N PHE A 386 -1.91 -4.78 -8.45
CA PHE A 386 -2.36 -4.21 -7.17
C PHE A 386 -2.72 -5.26 -6.13
N GLY A 387 -2.88 -4.83 -4.88
CA GLY A 387 -3.33 -5.64 -3.76
C GLY A 387 -4.81 -5.44 -3.43
N HIS A 388 -5.15 -5.38 -2.15
CA HIS A 388 -6.42 -4.89 -1.57
C HIS A 388 -7.63 -5.83 -1.63
N THR A 389 -7.91 -6.50 -2.75
CA THR A 389 -9.14 -7.33 -2.87
C THR A 389 -9.00 -8.72 -2.26
N HIS A 390 -7.77 -9.15 -1.98
CA HIS A 390 -7.40 -10.50 -1.52
C HIS A 390 -7.81 -11.62 -2.48
N GLN A 391 -8.23 -11.28 -3.71
CA GLN A 391 -8.68 -12.22 -4.71
C GLN A 391 -7.66 -12.26 -5.85
N PRO A 392 -6.87 -13.35 -5.98
CA PRO A 392 -5.75 -13.39 -6.90
C PRO A 392 -6.21 -13.34 -8.36
N ILE A 393 -5.62 -12.43 -9.13
CA ILE A 393 -5.78 -12.37 -10.60
C ILE A 393 -4.37 -12.55 -11.19
N PRO A 394 -4.01 -13.78 -11.61
CA PRO A 394 -2.67 -14.12 -12.06
C PRO A 394 -2.15 -13.20 -13.17
N TRP A 395 -0.86 -12.87 -13.12
CA TRP A 395 -0.23 -12.06 -14.15
C TRP A 395 -0.32 -12.74 -15.52
N GLY A 396 -0.81 -12.01 -16.52
CA GLY A 396 -1.01 -12.52 -17.88
C GLY A 396 -2.29 -13.35 -18.06
N ALA A 397 -3.16 -13.45 -17.06
CA ALA A 397 -4.46 -14.11 -17.20
C ALA A 397 -5.27 -13.54 -18.37
N HIS A 398 -5.77 -14.40 -19.25
CA HIS A 398 -6.55 -14.00 -20.43
C HIS A 398 -7.84 -13.26 -20.06
N GLY A 399 -8.48 -13.67 -18.96
CA GLY A 399 -9.70 -13.09 -18.41
C GLY A 399 -9.49 -11.93 -17.43
N ALA A 400 -8.26 -11.43 -17.28
CA ALA A 400 -7.99 -10.28 -16.40
C ALA A 400 -8.92 -9.10 -16.75
N PRO A 401 -9.50 -8.41 -15.75
CA PRO A 401 -10.35 -7.25 -15.97
C PRO A 401 -9.64 -6.19 -16.82
N LYS A 402 -10.42 -5.51 -17.66
CA LYS A 402 -9.93 -4.46 -18.54
C LYS A 402 -10.84 -3.26 -18.46
N THR A 403 -10.25 -2.09 -18.52
CA THR A 403 -10.97 -0.83 -18.68
C THR A 403 -10.22 0.07 -19.64
N THR A 404 -10.86 1.15 -20.07
CA THR A 404 -10.27 2.15 -20.96
C THR A 404 -10.12 3.45 -20.19
N THR A 405 -8.89 3.96 -20.14
CA THR A 405 -8.55 5.24 -19.51
C THR A 405 -8.42 6.33 -20.57
N SER A 406 -8.09 7.55 -20.16
CA SER A 406 -7.82 8.65 -21.09
C SER A 406 -6.72 8.34 -22.13
N ARG A 407 -5.82 7.39 -21.85
CA ARG A 407 -4.70 6.99 -22.74
C ARG A 407 -4.82 5.58 -23.33
N GLY A 408 -5.99 4.95 -23.20
CA GLY A 408 -6.28 3.66 -23.84
C GLY A 408 -6.52 2.50 -22.88
N PRO A 409 -6.49 1.26 -23.37
CA PRO A 409 -6.87 0.10 -22.57
C PRO A 409 -5.79 -0.28 -21.56
N VAL A 410 -6.22 -0.62 -20.35
CA VAL A 410 -5.36 -1.10 -19.26
C VAL A 410 -5.92 -2.40 -18.66
N ARG A 411 -5.04 -3.31 -18.28
CA ARG A 411 -5.37 -4.59 -17.64
C ARG A 411 -5.08 -4.55 -16.15
N LEU A 412 -5.91 -5.24 -15.36
CA LEU A 412 -5.82 -5.28 -13.90
C LEU A 412 -5.42 -6.69 -13.43
N TYR A 413 -4.40 -6.76 -12.58
CA TYR A 413 -3.91 -8.00 -11.96
C TYR A 413 -3.82 -7.79 -10.45
N ASN A 414 -4.04 -8.85 -9.68
CA ASN A 414 -4.13 -8.79 -8.24
C ASN A 414 -3.29 -9.88 -7.59
N THR A 415 -2.49 -9.52 -6.59
CA THR A 415 -1.61 -10.44 -5.86
C THR A 415 -2.33 -11.36 -4.87
N GLY A 416 -3.64 -11.21 -4.68
CA GLY A 416 -4.41 -11.99 -3.71
C GLY A 416 -4.11 -11.55 -2.28
N GLY A 417 -4.30 -12.45 -1.31
CA GLY A 417 -4.04 -12.13 0.10
C GLY A 417 -3.55 -13.34 0.88
N TRP A 418 -2.73 -13.08 1.91
CA TRP A 418 -2.14 -14.13 2.74
C TRP A 418 -2.97 -14.40 3.98
N LEU A 419 -4.27 -14.57 3.79
CA LEU A 419 -5.24 -14.73 4.86
C LEU A 419 -6.07 -16.00 4.69
N TYR A 420 -6.40 -16.61 5.82
CA TYR A 420 -7.44 -17.62 5.91
C TYR A 420 -8.83 -17.00 5.94
N ARG A 421 -9.78 -17.68 5.29
CA ARG A 421 -11.22 -17.38 5.28
C ARG A 421 -11.92 -18.22 6.33
N GLY A 422 -12.75 -17.57 7.16
CA GLY A 422 -13.68 -18.22 8.08
C GLY A 422 -13.06 -18.73 9.40
N ASP A 423 -13.89 -18.79 10.46
CA ASP A 423 -13.46 -19.18 11.81
C ASP A 423 -13.47 -20.70 12.05
N ALA A 424 -14.26 -21.48 11.30
CA ALA A 424 -14.52 -22.90 11.56
C ALA A 424 -13.88 -23.86 10.55
N GLN A 425 -13.62 -23.40 9.33
CA GLN A 425 -12.91 -24.12 8.27
C GLN A 425 -12.04 -23.10 7.53
N ALA A 426 -10.86 -22.84 8.10
CA ALA A 426 -9.90 -21.91 7.53
C ALA A 426 -9.53 -22.35 6.11
N GLU A 427 -10.06 -21.65 5.10
CA GLU A 427 -9.70 -21.83 3.69
C GLU A 427 -8.73 -20.73 3.29
N PHE A 428 -7.57 -21.08 2.74
CA PHE A 428 -6.63 -20.08 2.28
C PHE A 428 -7.19 -19.36 1.05
N GLY A 429 -7.30 -18.03 1.09
CA GLY A 429 -7.94 -17.25 0.03
C GLY A 429 -7.20 -17.24 -1.31
N GLY A 430 -5.92 -17.65 -1.29
CA GLY A 430 -5.04 -17.69 -2.45
C GLY A 430 -4.23 -16.40 -2.61
N ALA A 431 -2.97 -16.56 -3.01
CA ALA A 431 -2.06 -15.46 -3.28
C ALA A 431 -1.27 -15.72 -4.58
N GLU A 432 -0.69 -14.66 -5.14
CA GLU A 432 0.26 -14.70 -6.24
C GLU A 432 1.55 -14.03 -5.81
N VAL A 433 2.68 -14.71 -6.03
CA VAL A 433 3.99 -14.05 -5.99
C VAL A 433 4.37 -13.69 -7.42
N VAL A 434 4.45 -12.40 -7.73
CA VAL A 434 4.91 -11.95 -9.05
C VAL A 434 6.41 -11.78 -9.03
N VAL A 435 7.10 -12.45 -9.94
CA VAL A 435 8.57 -12.43 -10.03
C VAL A 435 9.01 -11.82 -11.34
N TYR A 436 10.05 -10.99 -11.24
CA TYR A 436 10.82 -10.52 -12.38
C TYR A 436 12.19 -11.20 -12.37
N ARG A 437 12.59 -11.69 -13.54
CA ARG A 437 13.94 -12.19 -13.79
C ARG A 437 14.49 -11.50 -15.03
N PRO A 438 15.80 -11.23 -15.08
CA PRO A 438 16.41 -10.58 -16.22
C PRO A 438 16.10 -11.24 -17.56
N ARG A 439 15.67 -10.45 -18.55
CA ARG A 439 15.32 -10.92 -19.90
C ARG A 439 14.17 -11.94 -19.93
N GLN A 440 13.39 -12.03 -18.86
CA GLN A 440 12.20 -12.84 -18.81
C GLN A 440 11.01 -11.92 -18.58
N PRO A 441 9.85 -12.21 -19.21
CA PRO A 441 8.63 -11.49 -18.89
C PRO A 441 8.29 -11.72 -17.41
N LEU A 442 7.56 -10.77 -16.82
CA LEU A 442 6.96 -10.95 -15.51
C LEU A 442 6.12 -12.24 -15.48
N LYS A 443 6.21 -12.97 -14.37
CA LYS A 443 5.48 -14.22 -14.17
C LYS A 443 4.84 -14.21 -12.78
N SER A 444 3.61 -14.71 -12.66
CA SER A 444 3.04 -15.02 -11.35
C SER A 444 3.23 -16.50 -10.99
N VAL A 445 3.43 -16.75 -9.70
CA VAL A 445 3.48 -18.07 -9.10
C VAL A 445 2.31 -18.17 -8.12
N PRO A 446 1.28 -18.98 -8.41
CA PRO A 446 0.09 -19.09 -7.58
C PRO A 446 0.38 -19.91 -6.32
N ILE A 447 -0.09 -19.41 -5.17
CA ILE A 447 -0.19 -20.14 -3.91
C ILE A 447 -1.68 -20.36 -3.61
N ARG A 448 -2.04 -21.58 -3.24
CA ARG A 448 -3.43 -22.00 -2.99
C ARG A 448 -3.52 -22.80 -1.70
#